data_AF-A0A915NPU7-F1
#
_entry.id   AF-A0A915NPU7-F1
#
_cell.length_a   1.000
_cell.length_b   1.000
_cell.length_c   1.000
_cell.angle_alpha   90.00
_cell.angle_beta   90.00
_cell.angle_gamma   90.00
#
_symmetry.space_group_name_H-M   'P 1'
#
loop_
_entity.id
_entity.type
_entity.pdbx_description
1 polymer ?
#
loop_
_entity_poly.entity_id
_entity_poly.type
_entity_poly.pdbx_seq_one_letter_code
_entity_poly.pdbx_strand_id
1 'polypeptide(L)'
;MKQVYAYVCEHKTGKFNLLDKHPIELQPMIIPFPIKCFPLNNGSLMIGSGTASYTYYPEVNVPHMSGDFYEQFPGLPAEFISGFPIDNNYNNYLFLDKLNASKYSFNDFKLEATDLKNYLNCKVSS
;
A
#
# COMPACT_ATOMS: atom_id res chain seq x y z
N MET A 1 -2.71 -20.92 6.69
CA MET A 1 -3.29 -20.32 5.48
C MET A 1 -3.19 -18.82 5.58
N LYS A 2 -2.93 -18.11 4.47
CA LYS A 2 -2.76 -16.64 4.47
C LYS A 2 -4.16 -16.01 4.43
N GLN A 3 -4.44 -15.06 5.33
CA GLN A 3 -5.77 -14.43 5.44
C GLN A 3 -5.68 -12.94 5.15
N VAL A 4 -6.70 -12.41 4.47
CA VAL A 4 -6.91 -10.98 4.23
C VAL A 4 -8.04 -10.49 5.11
N TYR A 5 -7.78 -9.41 5.82
CA TYR A 5 -8.75 -8.74 6.66
C TYR A 5 -9.09 -7.39 6.03
N ALA A 6 -10.37 -7.03 6.00
CA ALA A 6 -10.83 -5.73 5.56
C ALA A 6 -11.66 -5.10 6.67
N TYR A 7 -11.51 -3.79 6.86
CA TYR A 7 -12.21 -3.05 7.90
C TYR A 7 -12.85 -1.80 7.32
N VAL A 8 -13.99 -1.41 7.87
CA VAL A 8 -14.61 -0.10 7.65
C VAL A 8 -14.43 0.75 8.90
N CYS A 9 -13.97 1.99 8.72
CA CYS A 9 -13.86 2.95 9.81
C CYS A 9 -15.18 3.67 10.02
N GLU A 10 -15.77 3.54 11.20
CA GLU A 10 -16.93 4.32 11.60
C GLU A 10 -16.48 5.75 11.96
N HIS A 11 -16.73 6.71 11.06
CA HIS A 11 -16.25 8.09 11.19
C HIS A 11 -16.66 8.81 12.49
N LYS A 12 -17.78 8.43 13.11
CA LYS A 12 -18.25 9.06 14.36
C LYS A 12 -17.46 8.60 15.59
N THR A 13 -17.03 7.35 15.61
CA THR A 13 -16.42 6.71 16.78
C THR A 13 -14.94 6.43 16.58
N GLY A 14 -14.45 6.48 15.33
CA GLY A 14 -13.12 6.03 14.95
C GLY A 14 -12.92 4.52 15.06
N LYS A 15 -14.00 3.75 15.29
CA LYS A 15 -13.92 2.29 15.44
C LYS A 15 -13.77 1.63 14.08
N PHE A 16 -12.87 0.67 14.00
CA PHE A 16 -12.71 -0.20 12.84
C PHE A 16 -13.56 -1.45 13.04
N ASN A 17 -14.55 -1.65 12.17
CA ASN A 17 -15.38 -2.85 12.17
C ASN A 17 -14.91 -3.77 11.05
N LEU A 18 -14.78 -5.06 11.34
CA LEU A 18 -14.47 -6.06 10.32
C LEU A 18 -15.57 -6.05 9.26
N LEU A 19 -15.19 -5.99 8.00
CA LEU A 19 -16.14 -6.00 6.88
C LEU A 19 -16.81 -7.37 6.79
N ASP A 20 -18.08 -7.40 6.41
CA ASP A 20 -18.79 -8.65 6.19
C ASP A 20 -18.03 -9.56 5.22
N LYS A 21 -18.12 -10.88 5.46
CA LYS A 21 -17.43 -11.94 4.71
C LYS A 21 -15.90 -11.95 4.84
N HIS A 22 -15.32 -11.15 5.76
CA HIS A 22 -13.90 -11.22 6.11
C HIS A 22 -13.69 -11.92 7.48
N PRO A 23 -12.51 -12.52 7.72
CA PRO A 23 -11.39 -12.65 6.80
C PRO A 23 -11.64 -13.60 5.64
N ILE A 24 -10.99 -13.36 4.52
CA ILE A 24 -10.95 -14.26 3.35
C ILE A 24 -9.58 -14.90 3.22
N GLU A 25 -9.49 -16.06 2.58
CA GLU A 25 -8.21 -16.68 2.26
C GLU A 25 -7.56 -16.01 1.06
N LEU A 26 -6.29 -15.64 1.19
CA LEU A 26 -5.51 -15.11 0.08
C LEU A 26 -5.23 -16.23 -0.92
N GLN A 27 -5.41 -15.94 -2.21
CA GLN A 27 -5.20 -16.93 -3.27
C GLN A 27 -3.80 -17.56 -3.20
N PRO A 28 -3.69 -18.91 -3.32
CA PRO A 28 -2.40 -19.61 -3.25
C PRO A 28 -1.37 -19.17 -4.29
N MET A 29 -1.83 -18.63 -5.42
CA MET A 29 -0.99 -18.07 -6.49
C MET A 29 -0.13 -16.89 -6.02
N ILE A 30 -0.50 -16.22 -4.92
CA ILE A 30 0.31 -15.18 -4.32
C ILE A 30 1.38 -15.86 -3.44
N ILE A 31 2.54 -16.10 -4.05
CA ILE A 31 3.63 -16.90 -3.47
C ILE A 31 4.24 -16.24 -2.22
N PRO A 32 4.75 -14.99 -2.25
CA PRO A 32 5.15 -14.30 -1.03
C PRO A 32 3.94 -13.91 -0.19
N PHE A 33 4.08 -13.81 1.12
CA PHE A 33 3.07 -13.08 1.90
C PHE A 33 3.28 -11.58 1.62
N PRO A 34 2.27 -10.86 1.12
CA PRO A 34 2.44 -9.45 0.78
C PRO A 34 2.66 -8.64 2.06
N ILE A 35 3.78 -7.93 2.12
CA ILE A 35 4.13 -6.98 3.19
C ILE A 35 4.18 -5.54 2.70
N LYS A 36 4.06 -5.35 1.37
CA LYS A 36 4.00 -4.07 0.67
C LYS A 36 2.67 -3.95 -0.03
N CYS A 37 1.98 -2.81 0.08
CA CYS A 37 0.80 -2.55 -0.73
C CYS A 37 0.53 -1.07 -1.02
N PHE A 38 -0.09 -0.77 -2.16
CA PHE A 38 -0.69 0.53 -2.47
C PHE A 38 -1.78 0.39 -3.55
N PRO A 39 -2.80 1.26 -3.58
CA PRO A 39 -3.89 1.17 -4.55
C PRO A 39 -3.49 1.75 -5.91
N LEU A 40 -4.15 1.29 -6.98
CA LEU A 40 -4.07 1.85 -8.34
C LEU A 40 -5.40 2.51 -8.71
N ASN A 41 -5.40 3.35 -9.76
CA ASN A 41 -6.59 4.12 -10.18
C ASN A 41 -7.77 3.27 -10.68
N ASN A 42 -7.54 2.00 -10.99
CA ASN A 42 -8.55 1.05 -11.45
C ASN A 42 -9.20 0.24 -10.32
N GLY A 43 -8.96 0.61 -9.06
CA GLY A 43 -9.50 -0.08 -7.88
C GLY A 43 -8.74 -1.36 -7.49
N SER A 44 -7.72 -1.76 -8.26
CA SER A 44 -6.82 -2.83 -7.85
C SER A 44 -5.78 -2.35 -6.85
N LEU A 45 -5.14 -3.30 -6.17
CA LEU A 45 -4.01 -3.09 -5.29
C LEU A 45 -2.76 -3.65 -5.94
N MET A 46 -1.68 -2.90 -5.92
CA MET A 46 -0.35 -3.47 -6.09
C MET A 46 0.09 -4.04 -4.74
N ILE A 47 0.39 -5.33 -4.67
CA ILE A 47 0.81 -6.03 -3.44
C ILE A 47 2.10 -6.81 -3.66
N GLY A 48 2.89 -7.05 -2.62
CA GLY A 48 4.04 -7.94 -2.76
C GLY A 48 5.05 -7.92 -1.62
N SER A 49 6.23 -8.48 -1.86
CA SER A 49 7.32 -8.60 -0.89
C SER A 49 8.67 -8.64 -1.60
N GLY A 50 9.67 -7.95 -1.03
CA GLY A 50 10.95 -7.77 -1.70
C GLY A 50 10.77 -6.99 -3.01
N THR A 51 11.14 -7.60 -4.13
CA THR A 51 10.90 -7.08 -5.48
C THR A 51 9.67 -7.70 -6.15
N ALA A 52 9.21 -8.87 -5.69
CA ALA A 52 8.05 -9.54 -6.27
C ALA A 52 6.76 -8.76 -6.00
N SER A 53 5.98 -8.53 -7.05
CA SER A 53 4.75 -7.75 -7.05
C SER A 53 3.61 -8.50 -7.75
N TYR A 54 2.38 -8.20 -7.35
CA TYR A 54 1.14 -8.67 -7.94
C TYR A 54 0.13 -7.55 -8.02
N THR A 55 -0.56 -7.42 -9.16
CA THR A 55 -1.83 -6.67 -9.21
C THR A 55 -2.95 -7.57 -8.66
N TYR A 56 -3.68 -7.10 -7.66
CA TYR A 56 -4.68 -7.84 -6.92
C TYR A 56 -6.00 -7.08 -6.83
N TYR A 57 -7.10 -7.73 -7.18
CA TYR A 57 -8.44 -7.15 -7.06
C TYR A 57 -9.10 -7.67 -5.76
N PRO A 58 -9.21 -6.84 -4.71
CA PRO A 58 -9.71 -7.29 -3.41
C PRO A 58 -11.18 -7.72 -3.44
N GLU A 59 -12.01 -7.09 -4.29
CA GLU A 59 -13.45 -7.37 -4.35
C GLU A 59 -13.78 -8.79 -4.83
N VAL A 60 -12.95 -9.33 -5.73
CA VAL A 60 -13.12 -10.68 -6.29
C VAL A 60 -12.10 -11.67 -5.77
N ASN A 61 -11.14 -11.21 -4.96
CA ASN A 61 -10.04 -12.00 -4.43
C ASN A 61 -9.23 -12.72 -5.54
N VAL A 62 -8.78 -11.97 -6.55
CA VAL A 62 -8.05 -12.52 -7.72
C VAL A 62 -6.76 -11.74 -7.98
N PRO A 63 -5.58 -12.41 -8.04
CA PRO A 63 -4.37 -11.83 -8.62
C PRO A 63 -4.42 -11.88 -10.16
N HIS A 64 -3.87 -10.87 -10.83
CA HIS A 64 -3.85 -10.78 -12.30
C HIS A 64 -2.46 -10.84 -12.90
N MET A 65 -1.61 -9.87 -12.57
CA MET A 65 -0.27 -9.74 -13.14
C MET A 65 0.76 -9.89 -12.04
N SER A 66 1.82 -10.66 -12.29
CA SER A 66 3.00 -10.75 -11.42
C SER A 66 4.19 -10.10 -12.11
N GLY A 67 5.08 -9.46 -11.35
CA GLY A 67 6.34 -8.94 -11.90
C GLY A 67 7.24 -8.33 -10.83
N ASP A 68 8.17 -7.48 -11.23
CA ASP A 68 9.06 -6.76 -10.33
C ASP A 68 8.54 -5.34 -10.04
N PHE A 69 8.47 -4.97 -8.75
CA PHE A 69 8.05 -3.65 -8.29
C PHE A 69 8.88 -2.53 -8.93
N TYR A 70 10.20 -2.68 -8.97
CA TYR A 70 11.11 -1.61 -9.34
C TYR A 70 11.28 -1.50 -10.85
N GLU A 71 10.94 -2.56 -11.60
CA GLU A 71 10.78 -2.48 -13.05
C GLU A 71 9.48 -1.76 -13.43
N GLN A 72 8.37 -2.07 -12.76
CA GLN A 72 7.07 -1.44 -13.02
C GLN A 72 7.01 0.00 -12.51
N PHE A 73 7.69 0.27 -11.40
CA PHE A 73 7.68 1.55 -10.70
C PHE A 73 9.12 1.95 -10.30
N PRO A 74 9.90 2.45 -11.27
CA PRO A 74 11.27 2.88 -11.04
C PRO A 74 11.36 3.91 -9.91
N GLY A 75 12.32 3.74 -9.01
CA GLY A 75 12.59 4.69 -7.93
C GLY A 75 11.68 4.59 -6.70
N LEU A 76 10.84 3.55 -6.59
CA LEU A 76 10.10 3.30 -5.35
C LEU A 76 11.05 3.14 -4.14
N PRO A 77 10.67 3.65 -2.95
CA PRO A 77 11.48 3.51 -1.75
C PRO A 77 11.58 2.05 -1.33
N ALA A 78 12.79 1.49 -1.21
CA ALA A 78 12.98 0.04 -1.08
C ALA A 78 12.25 -0.60 0.13
N GLU A 79 12.10 0.15 1.21
CA GLU A 79 11.59 -0.32 2.50
C GLU A 79 10.13 0.05 2.77
N PHE A 80 9.39 0.52 1.76
CA PHE A 80 7.99 0.89 1.97
C PHE A 80 7.13 -0.30 2.40
N ILE A 81 6.14 -0.01 3.25
CA ILE A 81 5.14 -0.98 3.72
C ILE A 81 3.78 -0.65 3.10
N SER A 82 3.40 0.63 3.10
CA SER A 82 2.16 1.08 2.49
C SER A 82 2.36 2.33 1.65
N GLY A 83 1.44 2.54 0.71
CA GLY A 83 1.34 3.79 -0.02
C GLY A 83 -0.11 4.19 -0.27
N PHE A 84 -0.35 5.49 -0.41
CA PHE A 84 -1.65 6.02 -0.78
C PHE A 84 -1.51 7.21 -1.73
N PRO A 85 -2.46 7.38 -2.67
CA PRO A 85 -2.46 8.49 -3.60
C PRO A 85 -2.67 9.80 -2.83
N ILE A 86 -1.96 10.84 -3.23
CA ILE A 86 -2.13 12.20 -2.70
C ILE A 86 -2.77 13.15 -3.73
N ASP A 87 -3.13 12.62 -4.90
CA ASP A 87 -3.91 13.30 -5.91
C ASP A 87 -5.03 12.40 -6.48
N ASN A 88 -6.00 13.01 -7.17
CA ASN A 88 -7.12 12.29 -7.76
C ASN A 88 -6.75 11.45 -8.99
N ASN A 89 -5.59 11.73 -9.59
CA ASN A 89 -5.14 11.08 -10.81
C ASN A 89 -4.28 9.84 -10.53
N TYR A 90 -3.95 9.59 -9.26
CA TYR A 90 -3.05 8.52 -8.84
C TYR A 90 -1.70 8.63 -9.56
N ASN A 91 -1.20 9.86 -9.75
CA ASN A 91 0.12 10.12 -10.30
C ASN A 91 1.14 10.37 -9.20
N ASN A 92 0.68 10.87 -8.06
CA ASN A 92 1.51 11.16 -6.89
C ASN A 92 1.06 10.32 -5.70
N TYR A 93 2.03 9.73 -5.01
CA TYR A 93 1.82 8.89 -3.84
C TYR A 93 2.64 9.39 -2.67
N LEU A 94 2.13 9.10 -1.48
CA LEU A 94 2.94 9.06 -0.29
C LEU A 94 3.16 7.59 0.10
N PHE A 95 4.41 7.18 0.17
CA PHE A 95 4.83 5.88 0.69
C PHE A 95 5.33 6.01 2.12
N LEU A 96 4.91 5.09 2.96
CA LEU A 96 5.30 5.02 4.36
C LEU A 96 6.19 3.79 4.57
N ASP A 97 7.33 4.02 5.22
CA ASP A 97 8.13 2.97 5.86
C ASP A 97 8.13 3.19 7.39
N LYS A 98 9.00 2.48 8.12
CA LYS A 98 9.08 2.59 9.59
C LYS A 98 9.54 3.96 10.09
N LEU A 99 10.29 4.70 9.28
CA LEU A 99 11.01 5.92 9.65
C LEU A 99 10.66 7.11 8.76
N ASN A 100 10.17 6.91 7.53
CA ASN A 100 9.98 7.96 6.55
C ASN A 100 8.58 7.95 5.93
N ALA A 101 8.15 9.15 5.57
CA ALA A 101 7.11 9.39 4.59
C ALA A 101 7.79 9.93 3.32
N SER A 102 7.64 9.20 2.21
CA SER A 102 8.30 9.52 0.94
C SER A 102 7.27 9.87 -0.13
N LYS A 103 7.31 11.08 -0.65
CA LYS A 103 6.52 11.46 -1.81
C LYS A 103 7.15 10.88 -3.06
N TYR A 104 6.33 10.29 -3.91
CA TYR A 104 6.76 9.68 -5.15
C TYR A 104 5.82 10.04 -6.28
N SER A 105 6.38 10.37 -7.44
CA SER A 105 5.63 10.72 -8.65
C SER A 105 5.90 9.70 -9.76
N PHE A 106 4.84 9.13 -10.33
CA PHE A 106 4.93 8.23 -11.48
C PHE A 106 5.37 8.94 -12.77
N ASN A 107 5.25 10.27 -12.84
CA ASN A 107 5.56 11.02 -14.06
C ASN A 107 7.06 11.24 -14.25
N ASP A 108 7.77 11.50 -13.15
CA ASP A 108 9.19 11.85 -13.16
C ASP A 108 10.05 10.96 -12.26
N PHE A 109 9.46 9.95 -11.63
CA PHE A 109 10.13 8.96 -10.79
C PHE A 109 10.97 9.60 -9.66
N LYS A 110 10.54 10.76 -9.18
CA LYS A 110 11.22 11.48 -8.09
C LYS A 110 10.73 11.02 -6.73
N LEU A 111 11.68 10.92 -5.80
CA LEU A 111 11.44 10.55 -4.42
C LEU A 111 11.87 11.70 -3.49
N GLU A 112 10.95 12.20 -2.68
CA GLU A 112 11.24 13.18 -1.62
C GLU A 112 10.88 12.56 -0.27
N ALA A 113 11.89 12.16 0.50
CA ALA A 113 11.71 11.56 1.81
C ALA A 113 11.72 12.62 2.93
N THR A 114 10.83 12.46 3.90
CA THR A 114 10.80 13.21 5.16
C THR A 114 10.65 12.24 6.31
N ASP A 115 11.24 12.55 7.47
CA ASP A 115 11.03 11.76 8.68
C ASP A 115 9.53 11.64 9.00
N LEU A 116 9.09 10.42 9.33
CA LEU A 116 7.69 10.09 9.55
C LEU A 116 7.09 10.87 10.73
N LYS A 117 7.86 11.14 11.79
CA LYS A 117 7.38 11.93 12.94
C LYS A 117 7.13 13.37 12.52
N ASN A 118 8.02 13.93 11.70
CA ASN A 118 7.83 15.26 11.14
C ASN A 118 6.59 15.32 10.24
N TYR A 119 6.41 14.31 9.38
CA TYR A 119 5.22 14.21 8.52
C TYR A 119 3.92 14.11 9.32
N LEU A 120 3.89 13.29 10.36
CA LEU A 120 2.74 13.11 11.24
C LEU A 120 2.55 14.27 12.24
N ASN A 121 3.42 15.29 12.21
CA ASN A 121 3.44 16.41 13.15
C ASN A 121 3.46 15.93 14.62
N CYS A 122 4.16 14.82 14.88
CA CYS A 122 4.35 14.29 16.22
C CYS A 122 5.32 15.21 16.97
N LYS A 123 4.79 16.21 17.68
CA LYS A 123 5.57 17.01 18.62
C LYS A 123 5.94 16.12 19.81
N VAL A 124 7.24 15.93 20.05
CA VAL A 124 7.69 15.35 21.31
C VAL A 124 7.42 16.40 22.38
N SER A 125 6.43 16.16 23.24
CA SER A 125 6.25 16.93 24.46
C SER A 125 7.50 16.73 25.32
N SER A 126 8.32 17.77 25.44
CA SER A 126 9.46 17.84 26.36
C SER A 126 9.00 17.92 27.80
#